data_AF-A0A2P6RNI4-F1
#
_entry.id   AF-A0A2P6RNI4-F1
#
_cell.length_a   1.000
_cell.length_b   1.000
_cell.length_c   1.000
_cell.angle_alpha   90.00
_cell.angle_beta   90.00
_cell.angle_gamma   90.00
#
_symmetry.space_group_name_H-M   'P 1'
#
loop_
_entity.id
_entity.type
_entity.pdbx_description
1 polymer ?
#
loop_
_entity_poly.entity_id
_entity_poly.type
_entity_poly.pdbx_seq_one_letter_code
_entity_poly.pdbx_strand_id
1 'polypeptide(L)'
;MVTCATFRTVLDLQALPEGCIANVISFTTPGDACRLSSVSKIFRSAAECDVVWDKFLPPDIHTIISCSVSSSSGFWIKSKKELYLHLCDNPISTGKIVSSRHLHVILGFNSLDKWSGKKCYMISARALQILGSGSPQFWRWISLPDSRFEEVAELLDFLWLEKL
;
A
#
# COMPACT_ATOMS: atom_id res chain seq x y z
N MET A 1 -58.12 -15.42 15.15
CA MET A 1 -56.70 -15.79 15.36
C MET A 1 -55.92 -15.27 14.19
N VAL A 2 -55.14 -14.24 14.42
CA VAL A 2 -54.42 -13.46 13.41
C VAL A 2 -53.24 -14.29 12.89
N THR A 3 -53.18 -14.47 11.57
CA THR A 3 -51.99 -14.99 10.90
C THR A 3 -50.86 -13.98 11.07
N CYS A 4 -49.86 -14.33 11.88
CA CYS A 4 -48.65 -13.53 12.03
C CYS A 4 -47.83 -13.70 10.75
N ALA A 5 -48.09 -12.85 9.75
CA ALA A 5 -47.22 -12.69 8.60
C ALA A 5 -45.83 -12.30 9.12
N THR A 6 -44.88 -13.22 9.07
CA THR A 6 -43.47 -12.90 9.22
C THR A 6 -43.09 -12.01 8.05
N PHE A 7 -43.17 -10.70 8.24
CA PHE A 7 -42.54 -9.68 7.40
C PHE A 7 -41.03 -9.85 7.53
N ARG A 8 -40.48 -10.87 6.86
CA ARG A 8 -39.04 -10.99 6.61
C ARG A 8 -38.75 -10.00 5.49
N THR A 9 -38.59 -8.72 5.82
CA THR A 9 -37.91 -7.79 4.91
C THR A 9 -36.46 -8.22 4.87
N VAL A 10 -36.17 -9.24 4.07
CA VAL A 10 -34.82 -9.44 3.57
C VAL A 10 -34.55 -8.18 2.76
N LEU A 11 -33.79 -7.25 3.34
CA LEU A 11 -33.24 -6.13 2.60
C LEU A 11 -32.40 -6.73 1.49
N ASP A 12 -32.93 -6.76 0.27
CA ASP A 12 -32.18 -7.17 -0.88
C ASP A 12 -31.19 -6.06 -1.22
N LEU A 13 -29.93 -6.25 -0.84
CA LEU A 13 -28.86 -5.31 -1.15
C LEU A 13 -28.70 -5.11 -2.66
N GLN A 14 -29.17 -6.04 -3.50
CA GLN A 14 -29.14 -5.90 -4.96
C GLN A 14 -30.24 -4.98 -5.49
N ALA A 15 -31.27 -4.68 -4.70
CA ALA A 15 -32.33 -3.75 -5.07
C ALA A 15 -31.95 -2.28 -4.78
N LEU A 16 -30.81 -2.04 -4.12
CA LEU A 16 -30.30 -0.69 -3.89
C LEU A 16 -29.72 -0.08 -5.18
N PRO A 17 -29.81 1.26 -5.36
CA PRO A 17 -29.10 1.94 -6.43
C PRO A 17 -27.60 1.67 -6.36
N GLU A 18 -26.96 1.54 -7.52
CA GLU A 18 -25.52 1.26 -7.63
C GLU A 18 -24.66 2.23 -6.81
N GLY A 19 -25.00 3.53 -6.82
CA GLY A 19 -24.30 4.55 -6.03
C GLY A 19 -24.36 4.33 -4.52
N CYS A 20 -25.48 3.80 -3.99
CA CYS A 20 -25.59 3.44 -2.58
C CYS A 20 -24.68 2.26 -2.24
N ILE A 21 -24.67 1.24 -3.10
CA ILE A 21 -23.79 0.07 -2.95
C ILE A 21 -22.32 0.49 -3.03
N ALA A 22 -21.95 1.32 -4.02
CA ALA A 22 -20.60 1.86 -4.17
C ALA A 22 -20.18 2.65 -2.93
N ASN A 23 -21.05 3.50 -2.38
CA ASN A 23 -20.73 4.24 -1.17
C ASN A 23 -20.48 3.29 0.02
N VAL A 24 -21.27 2.23 0.20
CA VAL A 24 -21.01 1.23 1.25
C VAL A 24 -19.66 0.54 1.03
N ILE A 25 -19.37 0.09 -0.20
CA ILE A 25 -18.11 -0.58 -0.55
C ILE A 25 -16.92 0.34 -0.30
N SER A 26 -17.05 1.65 -0.53
CA SER A 26 -15.97 2.62 -0.31
C SER A 26 -15.52 2.75 1.15
N PHE A 27 -16.31 2.26 2.11
CA PHE A 27 -15.94 2.17 3.53
C PHE A 27 -15.38 0.81 3.95
N THR A 28 -15.23 -0.13 3.00
CA THR A 28 -14.64 -1.46 3.23
C THR A 28 -13.15 -1.46 2.87
N THR A 29 -12.52 -2.64 2.83
CA THR A 29 -11.14 -2.77 2.34
C THR A 29 -11.10 -3.04 0.82
N PRO A 30 -10.00 -2.72 0.12
CA PRO A 30 -9.81 -3.09 -1.29
C PRO A 30 -10.01 -4.60 -1.53
N GLY A 31 -9.56 -5.43 -0.59
CA GLY A 31 -9.79 -6.87 -0.61
C GLY A 31 -11.26 -7.26 -0.57
N ASP A 32 -12.05 -6.61 0.30
CA ASP A 32 -13.49 -6.85 0.42
C ASP A 32 -14.26 -6.34 -0.79
N ALA A 33 -13.89 -5.19 -1.35
CA ALA A 33 -14.44 -4.70 -2.61
C ALA A 33 -14.26 -5.72 -3.75
N CYS A 34 -13.06 -6.33 -3.86
CA CYS A 34 -12.80 -7.39 -4.83
C CYS A 34 -13.67 -8.64 -4.59
N ARG A 35 -13.87 -9.06 -3.34
CA ARG A 35 -14.76 -10.19 -3.00
C ARG A 35 -16.22 -9.89 -3.35
N LEU A 36 -16.69 -8.70 -3.00
CA LEU A 36 -18.05 -8.25 -3.29
C LEU A 36 -18.32 -8.18 -4.80
N SER A 37 -17.32 -7.81 -5.60
CA SER A 37 -17.45 -7.77 -7.07
C SER A 37 -17.78 -9.14 -7.71
N SER A 38 -17.52 -10.24 -6.99
CA SER A 38 -17.82 -11.60 -7.44
C SER A 38 -19.25 -12.06 -7.11
N VAL A 39 -19.98 -11.32 -6.26
CA VAL A 39 -21.31 -11.72 -5.76
C VAL A 39 -22.40 -11.55 -6.83
N SER A 40 -22.43 -10.41 -7.53
CA SER A 40 -23.40 -10.16 -8.60
C SER A 40 -22.92 -9.06 -9.56
N LYS A 41 -23.65 -8.84 -10.66
CA LYS A 41 -23.30 -7.81 -11.66
C LYS A 41 -23.37 -6.39 -11.10
N ILE A 42 -24.36 -6.09 -10.25
CA ILE A 42 -24.50 -4.75 -9.67
C ILE A 42 -23.40 -4.46 -8.64
N PHE A 43 -23.03 -5.47 -7.83
CA PHE A 43 -21.88 -5.35 -6.93
C PHE A 43 -20.57 -5.22 -7.68
N ARG A 44 -20.41 -5.90 -8.82
CA ARG A 44 -19.24 -5.74 -9.69
C ARG A 44 -19.11 -4.31 -10.19
N SER A 45 -20.17 -3.77 -10.80
CA SER A 45 -20.19 -2.40 -11.32
C SER A 45 -19.87 -1.39 -10.22
N ALA A 46 -20.53 -1.52 -9.06
CA ALA A 46 -20.31 -0.66 -7.90
C ALA A 46 -18.86 -0.76 -7.35
N ALA A 47 -18.31 -1.97 -7.23
CA ALA A 47 -16.97 -2.22 -6.70
C ALA A 47 -15.85 -1.75 -7.64
N GLU A 48 -16.11 -1.66 -8.95
CA GLU A 48 -15.14 -1.19 -9.95
C GLU A 48 -15.22 0.32 -10.18
N CYS A 49 -16.20 1.01 -9.59
CA CYS A 49 -16.38 2.44 -9.71
C CYS A 49 -15.21 3.23 -9.08
N ASP A 50 -14.70 4.24 -9.81
CA ASP A 50 -13.61 5.09 -9.33
C ASP A 50 -13.94 5.84 -8.03
N VAL A 51 -15.22 6.08 -7.71
CA VAL A 51 -15.63 6.70 -6.43
C VAL A 51 -15.25 5.82 -5.24
N VAL A 52 -15.27 4.50 -5.41
CA VAL A 52 -14.83 3.54 -4.39
C VAL A 52 -13.32 3.60 -4.24
N TRP A 53 -12.60 3.48 -5.36
CA TRP A 53 -11.14 3.43 -5.36
C TRP A 53 -10.49 4.75 -4.95
N ASP A 54 -11.17 5.89 -5.13
CA ASP A 54 -10.69 7.18 -4.61
C ASP A 54 -10.50 7.18 -3.10
N LYS A 55 -11.38 6.49 -2.34
CA LYS A 55 -11.23 6.37 -0.89
C LYS A 55 -10.15 5.37 -0.45
N PHE A 56 -9.80 4.43 -1.33
CA PHE A 56 -8.75 3.44 -1.07
C PHE A 56 -7.36 3.98 -1.40
N LEU A 57 -7.26 4.94 -2.30
CA LEU A 57 -6.01 5.60 -2.64
C LEU A 57 -5.59 6.55 -1.51
N PRO A 58 -4.29 6.64 -1.21
CA PRO A 58 -3.79 7.63 -0.27
C PRO A 58 -4.08 9.07 -0.72
N PRO A 59 -4.42 9.99 0.19
CA PRO A 59 -4.71 11.39 -0.17
C PRO A 59 -3.50 12.14 -0.74
N ASP A 60 -2.29 11.70 -0.40
CA ASP A 60 -1.00 12.23 -0.87
C ASP A 60 -0.52 11.56 -2.18
N ILE A 61 -1.40 10.84 -2.87
CA ILE A 61 -1.06 10.10 -4.10
C ILE A 61 -0.42 10.98 -5.18
N HIS A 62 -0.88 12.21 -5.35
CA HIS A 62 -0.29 13.13 -6.32
C HIS A 62 1.19 13.41 -6.01
N THR A 63 1.55 13.52 -4.73
CA THR A 63 2.95 13.72 -4.33
C THR A 63 3.79 12.45 -4.57
N ILE A 64 3.21 11.27 -4.33
CA ILE A 64 3.87 9.99 -4.56
C ILE A 64 4.12 9.79 -6.07
N ILE A 65 3.12 10.09 -6.91
CA ILE A 65 3.22 10.02 -8.36
C ILE A 65 4.23 11.03 -8.88
N SER A 66 4.16 12.31 -8.48
CA SER A 66 5.11 13.33 -8.94
C SER A 66 6.57 12.97 -8.64
N CYS A 67 6.84 12.25 -7.54
CA CYS A 67 8.17 11.77 -7.22
C CYS A 67 8.58 10.51 -8.01
N SER A 68 7.64 9.77 -8.62
CA SER A 68 7.92 8.54 -9.37
C SER A 68 8.04 8.74 -10.89
N VAL A 69 7.44 9.80 -11.45
CA VAL A 69 7.31 10.00 -12.92
C VAL A 69 8.66 10.30 -13.62
N SER A 70 9.77 10.41 -12.89
CA SER A 70 11.10 10.54 -13.50
C SER A 70 11.66 9.24 -14.08
N SER A 71 11.01 8.08 -13.91
CA SER A 71 11.49 6.82 -14.52
C SER A 71 10.36 5.94 -15.04
N SER A 72 10.39 5.74 -16.35
CA SER A 72 9.65 4.77 -17.17
C SER A 72 8.17 5.04 -17.50
N SER A 73 8.00 5.53 -18.73
CA SER A 73 6.94 5.24 -19.71
C SER A 73 5.51 5.71 -19.40
N GLY A 74 4.91 6.42 -20.37
CA GLY A 74 3.53 6.89 -20.34
C GLY A 74 2.53 5.74 -20.22
N PHE A 75 2.23 5.36 -18.98
CA PHE A 75 1.23 4.37 -18.65
C PHE A 75 -0.13 5.06 -18.64
N TRP A 76 -0.96 4.73 -19.62
CA TRP A 76 -2.34 5.19 -19.73
C TRP A 76 -3.18 4.46 -18.67
N ILE A 77 -3.08 4.91 -17.41
CA ILE A 77 -3.93 4.43 -16.32
C ILE A 77 -5.37 4.82 -16.67
N LYS A 78 -6.22 3.82 -16.92
CA LYS A 78 -7.61 4.05 -17.34
C LYS A 78 -8.58 4.16 -16.16
N SER A 79 -8.23 3.60 -15.00
CA SER A 79 -9.04 3.63 -13.78
C SER A 79 -8.20 3.81 -12.52
N LYS A 80 -8.83 4.29 -11.43
CA LYS A 80 -8.18 4.41 -10.12
C LYS A 80 -7.82 3.05 -9.52
N LYS A 81 -8.54 2.00 -9.88
CA LYS A 81 -8.21 0.61 -9.54
C LYS A 81 -6.89 0.16 -10.17
N GLU A 82 -6.68 0.46 -11.44
CA GLU A 82 -5.40 0.17 -12.12
C GLU A 82 -4.24 0.94 -11.48
N LEU A 83 -4.45 2.21 -11.12
CA LEU A 83 -3.46 3.00 -10.38
C LEU A 83 -3.11 2.34 -9.04
N TYR A 84 -4.12 1.92 -8.28
CA TYR A 84 -3.93 1.24 -7.01
C TYR A 84 -3.09 -0.04 -7.16
N LEU A 85 -3.45 -0.89 -8.12
CA LEU A 85 -2.71 -2.14 -8.39
C LEU A 85 -1.28 -1.85 -8.87
N HIS A 86 -1.10 -0.83 -9.69
CA HIS A 86 0.22 -0.39 -10.12
C HIS A 86 1.09 0.03 -8.93
N LEU A 87 0.55 0.79 -7.97
CA LEU A 87 1.25 1.17 -6.73
C LEU A 87 1.52 -0.01 -5.79
N CYS A 88 0.76 -1.10 -5.90
CA CYS A 88 1.01 -2.32 -5.16
C CYS A 88 2.19 -3.12 -5.74
N ASP A 89 2.27 -3.20 -7.07
CA ASP A 89 3.22 -4.06 -7.78
C ASP A 89 4.52 -3.35 -8.14
N ASN A 90 4.50 -2.03 -8.31
CA ASN A 90 5.66 -1.23 -8.66
C ASN A 90 6.11 -0.49 -7.42
N PRO A 91 7.12 -1.02 -6.70
CA PRO A 91 7.69 -0.29 -5.60
C PRO A 91 8.25 1.03 -6.13
N ILE A 92 7.93 2.13 -5.47
CA ILE A 92 8.52 3.44 -5.71
C ILE A 92 9.59 3.63 -4.64
N SER A 93 10.71 4.29 -4.94
CA SER A 93 11.69 4.65 -3.90
C SER A 93 11.61 6.17 -3.71
N THR A 94 10.57 6.64 -3.00
CA THR A 94 10.50 8.06 -2.64
C THR A 94 11.18 8.25 -1.30
N GLY A 95 12.47 8.61 -1.30
CA GLY A 95 13.19 8.94 -0.07
C GLY A 95 12.59 10.17 0.59
N LYS A 96 11.72 9.99 1.59
CA LYS A 96 11.15 11.10 2.37
C LYS A 96 11.80 11.10 3.75
N ILE A 97 12.43 12.22 4.10
CA ILE A 97 12.97 12.42 5.45
C ILE A 97 11.78 12.59 6.37
N VAL A 98 11.53 11.60 7.23
CA VAL A 98 10.55 11.73 8.30
C VAL A 98 11.32 12.16 9.55
N SER A 99 11.25 13.46 9.82
CA SER A 99 11.81 14.07 11.03
C SER A 99 10.74 14.04 12.14
N SER A 100 10.94 13.19 13.15
CA SER A 100 10.23 13.32 14.43
C SER A 100 11.12 14.02 15.44
N ARG A 101 10.53 14.61 16.50
CA ARG A 101 11.20 15.42 17.54
C ARG A 101 12.48 14.82 18.15
N HIS A 102 12.72 13.52 18.00
CA HIS A 102 13.89 12.82 18.53
C HIS A 102 14.64 11.93 17.51
N LEU A 103 14.18 11.83 16.25
CA LEU A 103 14.80 10.93 15.27
C LEU A 103 14.55 11.39 13.83
N HIS A 104 15.62 11.56 13.06
CA HIS A 104 15.58 11.75 11.61
C HIS A 104 15.80 10.39 10.94
N VAL A 105 14.75 9.82 10.33
CA VAL A 105 14.84 8.57 9.57
C VAL A 105 14.41 8.84 8.14
N ILE A 106 15.18 8.34 7.18
CA ILE A 106 14.77 8.34 5.77
C ILE A 106 13.87 7.13 5.56
N LEU A 107 12.56 7.38 5.41
CA LEU A 107 11.57 6.36 5.08
C LEU A 107 11.21 6.49 3.61
N GLY A 108 11.39 5.40 2.87
CA GLY A 108 10.91 5.27 1.51
C GLY A 108 9.47 4.78 1.52
N PHE A 109 8.51 5.51 0.94
CA PHE A 109 7.26 4.82 0.56
C PHE A 109 7.64 3.79 -0.50
N ASN A 110 7.35 2.52 -0.25
CA ASN A 110 7.68 1.41 -1.12
C ASN A 110 6.48 1.07 -2.00
N SER A 111 5.41 0.54 -1.41
CA SER A 111 4.22 0.08 -2.13
C SER A 111 2.97 0.18 -1.27
N LEU A 112 1.81 -0.12 -1.84
CA LEU A 112 0.59 -0.36 -1.08
C LEU A 112 0.42 -1.86 -0.78
N ASP A 113 -0.08 -2.18 0.41
CA ASP A 113 -0.59 -3.51 0.70
C ASP A 113 -1.89 -3.75 -0.05
N LYS A 114 -1.90 -4.81 -0.86
CA LYS A 114 -2.93 -5.13 -1.86
C LYS A 114 -4.32 -5.35 -1.27
N TRP A 115 -4.37 -5.82 -0.02
CA TRP A 115 -5.60 -6.25 0.63
C TRP A 115 -6.15 -5.19 1.56
N SER A 116 -5.27 -4.53 2.33
CA SER A 116 -5.65 -3.53 3.31
C SER A 116 -5.62 -2.09 2.80
N GLY A 117 -4.94 -1.81 1.69
CA GLY A 117 -4.74 -0.43 1.20
C GLY A 117 -3.75 0.40 2.04
N LYS A 118 -3.07 -0.22 3.02
CA LYS A 118 -2.10 0.48 3.86
C LYS A 118 -0.81 0.72 3.10
N LYS A 119 -0.13 1.81 3.45
CA LYS A 119 1.20 2.13 2.91
C LYS A 119 2.26 1.23 3.54
N CYS A 120 3.06 0.61 2.69
CA CYS A 120 4.26 -0.12 3.06
C CYS A 120 5.46 0.82 2.91
N TYR A 121 6.24 0.97 3.99
CA TYR A 121 7.45 1.77 4.00
C TYR A 121 8.68 0.87 4.10
N MET A 122 9.76 1.26 3.44
CA MET A 122 11.06 0.63 3.57
C MET A 122 12.04 1.62 4.19
N ILE A 123 12.87 1.14 5.12
CA ILE A 123 13.87 1.95 5.84
C ILE A 123 15.23 1.61 5.26
N SER A 124 16.04 2.62 4.93
CA SER A 124 17.41 2.37 4.49
C SER A 124 18.28 1.93 5.67
N ALA A 125 19.26 1.07 5.42
CA ALA A 125 20.22 0.65 6.45
C ALA A 125 20.99 1.86 7.01
N ARG A 126 21.23 2.90 6.19
CA ARG A 126 21.83 4.18 6.62
C ARG A 126 20.99 4.95 7.63
N ALA A 127 19.67 4.77 7.61
CA ALA A 127 18.77 5.42 8.56
C ALA A 127 18.62 4.63 9.88
N LEU A 128 19.17 3.42 9.96
CA LEU A 128 19.21 2.63 11.18
C LEU A 128 20.51 2.90 11.94
N GLN A 129 20.41 3.19 13.24
CA GLN A 129 21.57 3.28 14.11
C GLN A 129 22.07 1.87 14.45
N ILE A 130 22.87 1.29 13.56
CA ILE A 130 23.44 -0.04 13.75
C ILE A 130 24.72 0.09 14.59
N LEU A 131 24.82 -0.67 15.68
CA LEU A 131 26.00 -0.67 16.54
C LEU A 131 27.24 -1.12 15.75
N GLY A 132 28.30 -0.32 15.80
CA GLY A 132 29.53 -0.59 15.04
C GLY A 132 29.47 -0.26 13.54
N SER A 133 28.38 0.34 13.02
CA SER A 133 28.23 0.72 11.60
C SER A 133 29.32 1.64 11.03
N GLY A 134 29.98 2.43 11.88
CA GLY A 134 31.13 3.27 11.51
C GLY A 134 32.47 2.53 11.53
N SER A 135 32.49 1.26 11.95
CA SER A 135 33.69 0.44 12.00
C SER A 135 33.77 -0.46 10.76
N PRO A 136 34.65 -0.17 9.79
CA PRO A 136 34.75 -0.90 8.52
C PRO A 136 35.21 -2.36 8.70
N GLN A 137 35.70 -2.70 9.89
CA GLN A 137 36.07 -4.06 10.28
C GLN A 137 34.87 -5.00 10.46
N PHE A 138 33.66 -4.46 10.67
CA PHE A 138 32.44 -5.25 10.91
C PHE A 138 31.40 -5.06 9.81
N TRP A 139 31.29 -3.84 9.27
CA TRP A 139 30.27 -3.49 8.28
C TRP A 139 30.93 -2.91 7.03
N ARG A 140 30.53 -3.44 5.88
CA ARG A 140 30.84 -2.87 4.57
C ARG A 140 29.58 -2.25 3.98
N TRP A 141 29.72 -1.08 3.39
CA TRP A 141 28.63 -0.44 2.67
C TRP A 141 28.83 -0.70 1.19
N ILE A 142 27.90 -1.43 0.59
CA ILE A 142 27.97 -1.87 -0.80
C ILE A 142 26.78 -1.33 -1.59
N SER A 143 26.97 -1.12 -2.88
CA SER A 143 25.88 -0.89 -3.80
C SER A 143 25.53 -2.21 -4.48
N LEU A 144 24.27 -2.63 -4.36
CA LEU A 144 23.75 -3.82 -5.03
C LEU A 144 22.83 -3.37 -6.17
N PRO A 145 22.99 -3.90 -7.40
CA PRO A 145 22.15 -3.52 -8.53
C PRO A 145 20.66 -3.85 -8.30
N ASP A 146 20.38 -4.87 -7.47
CA ASP A 146 19.02 -5.28 -7.10
C ASP A 146 18.48 -4.51 -5.86
N SER A 147 19.31 -3.67 -5.23
CA SER A 147 18.89 -2.86 -4.09
C SER A 147 18.16 -1.61 -4.54
N ARG A 148 17.09 -1.29 -3.80
CA ARG A 148 16.30 -0.06 -3.97
C ARG A 148 16.94 1.16 -3.31
N PHE A 149 17.99 0.95 -2.52
CA PHE A 149 18.81 1.98 -1.90
C PHE A 149 20.21 1.96 -2.52
N GLU A 150 20.80 3.15 -2.67
CA GLU A 150 22.15 3.35 -3.20
C GLU A 150 23.20 2.54 -2.43
N GLU A 151 23.03 2.43 -1.12
CA GLU A 151 23.92 1.70 -0.23
C GLU A 151 23.15 0.75 0.69
N VAL A 152 23.67 -0.47 0.81
CA VAL A 152 23.20 -1.53 1.71
C VAL A 152 24.33 -1.89 2.66
N ALA A 153 23.99 -2.21 3.91
CA ALA A 153 24.94 -2.71 4.89
C ALA A 153 25.16 -4.21 4.67
N GLU A 154 26.38 -4.59 4.36
CA GLU A 154 26.86 -5.97 4.35
C GLU A 154 27.66 -6.22 5.64
N LEU A 155 27.30 -7.29 6.33
CA LEU A 155 28.02 -7.75 7.51
C LEU A 155 29.21 -8.61 7.05
N LEU A 156 30.43 -8.22 7.41
CA LEU A 156 31.65 -8.94 6.99
C LEU A 156 31.97 -10.12 7.90
N ASP A 157 31.99 -9.89 9.22
CA ASP A 157 32.17 -10.93 10.25
C ASP A 157 31.92 -10.34 11.66
N PHE A 158 31.46 -11.16 12.60
CA PHE A 158 31.36 -10.80 14.03
C PHE A 158 31.85 -11.96 14.89
N LEU A 159 33.00 -11.77 15.55
CA LEU A 159 33.54 -12.67 16.60
C LEU A 159 32.67 -12.75 17.89
N TRP A 160 31.44 -12.20 17.90
CA TRP A 160 30.61 -12.11 19.11
C TRP A 160 29.26 -12.84 19.04
N LEU A 161 28.86 -13.42 17.90
CA LEU A 161 27.56 -14.11 17.78
C LEU A 161 27.54 -15.55 18.34
N GLU A 162 28.59 -15.97 19.04
CA GLU A 162 28.64 -17.27 19.74
C GLU A 162 28.19 -17.20 21.22
N LYS A 163 27.76 -16.03 21.73
CA LYS A 163 27.18 -15.93 23.08
C LYS A 163 25.97 -15.01 23.15
N LEU A 164 24.85 -15.47 22.62
CA LEU A 164 23.51 -15.12 23.13
C LEU A 164 22.71 -16.41 23.33
#